data_AF-N8VMR2-F1
#
_entry.id   AF-N8VMR2-F1
#
_cell.length_a   1.000
_cell.length_b   1.000
_cell.length_c   1.000
_cell.angle_alpha   90.00
_cell.angle_beta   90.00
_cell.angle_gamma   90.00
#
_symmetry.space_group_name_H-M   'P 1'
#
loop_
_entity.id
_entity.type
_entity.pdbx_description
1 polymer ?
#
loop_
_entity_poly.entity_id
_entity_poly.type
_entity_poly.pdbx_seq_one_letter_code
_entity_poly.pdbx_strand_id
1 'polypeptide(L)'
;MNFIDDFERTENSDYLHGVIGRCLIVATRFDAMCTTLADAIKYKELFVNNDSDFENFVNKISTKYSNLNNSIQGLPIDKNFKVILHEAREARNEIAHSLTKGLIGCIDNVDNKLFFDKVSSLIYYIAKADFIISKLTSIFNGEPILNQYFQENYCQKNVFWVVEK
;
A
#
# COMPACT_ATOMS: atom_id res chain seq x y z
N MET A 1 11.89 14.30 32.51
CA MET A 1 11.09 13.09 32.29
C MET A 1 12.06 11.95 32.00
N ASN A 2 11.97 10.82 32.70
CA ASN A 2 12.86 9.68 32.47
C ASN A 2 12.32 8.87 31.28
N PHE A 3 13.17 8.34 30.40
CA PHE A 3 12.75 7.63 29.18
C PHE A 3 11.81 6.44 29.44
N ILE A 4 11.85 5.88 30.65
CA ILE A 4 11.03 4.75 31.09
C ILE A 4 9.57 5.16 31.36
N ASP A 5 9.32 6.42 31.72
CA ASP A 5 8.00 6.92 32.12
C ASP A 5 7.32 7.76 31.01
N ASP A 6 7.94 7.85 29.83
CA ASP A 6 7.52 8.70 28.70
C ASP A 6 6.57 7.96 27.71
N PHE A 7 5.74 7.04 28.22
CA PHE A 7 4.73 6.32 27.44
C PHE A 7 3.31 6.68 27.90
N GLU A 8 3.13 7.91 28.38
CA GLU A 8 1.82 8.38 28.83
C GLU A 8 0.81 8.29 27.69
N ARG A 9 -0.31 7.61 27.97
CA ARG A 9 -1.40 7.43 27.01
C ARG A 9 -2.49 8.45 27.29
N THR A 10 -2.74 9.27 26.29
CA THR A 10 -3.86 10.21 26.23
C THR A 10 -4.81 9.83 25.10
N GLU A 11 -6.01 10.40 25.10
CA GLU A 11 -6.98 10.19 24.01
C GLU A 11 -6.42 10.61 22.65
N ASN A 12 -5.60 11.66 22.61
CA ASN A 12 -4.97 12.14 21.38
C ASN A 12 -3.87 11.17 20.91
N SER A 13 -2.96 10.77 21.79
CA SER A 13 -1.93 9.78 21.45
C SER A 13 -2.52 8.44 20.99
N ASP A 14 -3.59 7.95 21.62
CA ASP A 14 -4.27 6.71 21.21
C ASP A 14 -4.88 6.85 19.81
N TYR A 15 -5.48 8.00 19.52
CA TYR A 15 -6.01 8.29 18.20
C TYR A 15 -4.91 8.38 17.13
N LEU A 16 -3.79 9.06 17.41
CA LEU A 16 -2.65 9.14 16.50
C LEU A 16 -2.04 7.75 16.22
N HIS A 17 -1.89 6.91 17.24
CA HIS A 17 -1.49 5.51 17.05
C HIS A 17 -2.49 4.74 16.19
N GLY A 18 -3.80 4.96 16.38
CA GLY A 18 -4.85 4.38 15.55
C GLY A 18 -4.71 4.78 14.07
N VAL A 19 -4.45 6.06 13.80
CA VAL A 19 -4.20 6.57 12.45
C VAL A 19 -2.95 5.91 11.84
N ILE A 20 -1.85 5.81 12.58
CA ILE A 20 -0.63 5.12 12.12
C ILE A 20 -0.91 3.65 11.80
N GLY A 21 -1.64 2.95 12.67
CA GLY A 21 -2.04 1.56 12.46
C GLY A 21 -2.86 1.38 11.17
N ARG A 22 -3.85 2.26 10.95
CA ARG A 22 -4.64 2.25 9.71
C ARG A 22 -3.81 2.57 8.47
N CYS A 23 -2.83 3.47 8.56
CA CYS A 23 -1.88 3.73 7.47
C CYS A 23 -1.13 2.47 7.07
N LEU A 24 -0.62 1.73 8.05
CA LEU A 24 0.12 0.49 7.82
C LEU A 24 -0.75 -0.58 7.15
N ILE A 25 -2.03 -0.68 7.53
CA ILE A 25 -2.99 -1.61 6.90
C ILE A 25 -3.16 -1.29 5.41
N VAL A 26 -3.43 -0.02 5.05
CA VAL A 26 -3.60 0.39 3.65
C VAL A 26 -2.33 0.15 2.84
N ALA A 27 -1.17 0.54 3.39
CA ALA A 27 0.13 0.37 2.77
C ALA A 27 0.47 -1.10 2.50
N THR A 28 0.21 -1.99 3.48
CA THR A 28 0.49 -3.43 3.37
C THR A 28 -0.46 -4.11 2.39
N ARG A 29 -1.74 -3.73 2.39
CA ARG A 29 -2.73 -4.24 1.44
C ARG A 29 -2.32 -3.93 0.00
N PHE A 30 -1.93 -2.68 -0.28
CA PHE A 30 -1.47 -2.28 -1.61
C PHE A 30 -0.26 -3.11 -2.08
N ASP A 31 0.71 -3.32 -1.19
CA ASP A 31 1.90 -4.12 -1.47
C ASP A 31 1.56 -5.58 -1.81
N ALA A 32 0.69 -6.19 -1.01
CA ALA A 32 0.20 -7.55 -1.25
C ALA A 32 -0.51 -7.66 -2.61
N MET A 33 -1.40 -6.72 -2.93
CA MET A 33 -2.14 -6.74 -4.20
C MET A 33 -1.23 -6.59 -5.41
N CYS A 34 -0.23 -5.70 -5.36
CA CYS A 34 0.75 -5.57 -6.44
C CYS A 34 1.52 -6.86 -6.66
N THR A 35 1.95 -7.51 -5.58
CA THR A 35 2.71 -8.77 -5.64
C THR A 35 1.86 -9.90 -6.19
N THR A 36 0.64 -10.08 -5.67
CA THR A 36 -0.30 -11.11 -6.15
C THR A 36 -0.62 -10.94 -7.64
N LEU A 37 -0.90 -9.72 -8.11
CA LEU A 37 -1.21 -9.50 -9.52
C LEU A 37 0.01 -9.77 -10.43
N ALA A 38 1.20 -9.32 -10.02
CA ALA A 38 2.43 -9.56 -10.78
C ALA A 38 2.72 -11.06 -10.92
N ASP A 39 2.53 -11.81 -9.84
CA ASP A 39 2.68 -13.27 -9.84
C ASP A 39 1.61 -13.93 -10.73
N ALA A 40 0.34 -13.52 -10.60
CA ALA A 40 -0.79 -14.03 -11.39
C ALA A 40 -0.58 -13.89 -12.91
N ILE A 41 -0.13 -12.72 -13.37
CA ILE A 41 0.16 -12.47 -14.79
C ILE A 41 1.24 -13.43 -15.30
N LYS A 42 2.28 -13.68 -14.50
CA LYS A 42 3.38 -14.60 -14.85
C LYS A 42 2.96 -16.05 -14.84
N TYR A 43 2.13 -16.47 -13.87
CA TYR A 43 1.52 -17.79 -13.87
C TYR A 43 0.77 -18.00 -15.20
N LYS A 44 -0.03 -17.04 -15.64
CA LYS A 44 -0.79 -17.14 -16.89
C LYS A 44 0.10 -17.24 -18.15
N GLU A 45 1.23 -16.53 -18.19
CA GLU A 45 2.21 -16.65 -19.29
C GLU A 45 2.92 -18.02 -19.29
N LEU A 46 3.10 -18.63 -18.12
CA LEU A 46 3.89 -19.85 -17.94
C LEU A 46 3.08 -21.15 -17.94
N PHE A 47 1.80 -21.15 -17.51
CA PHE A 47 0.87 -22.29 -17.66
C PHE A 47 0.49 -22.59 -19.11
N VAL A 48 1.00 -21.81 -20.06
CA VAL A 48 1.07 -22.17 -21.48
C VAL A 48 2.16 -23.25 -21.74
N ASN A 49 3.02 -23.57 -20.77
CA ASN A 49 4.10 -24.55 -20.88
C ASN A 49 4.17 -25.52 -19.67
N ASN A 50 4.44 -26.81 -19.95
CA ASN A 50 4.24 -28.03 -19.13
C ASN A 50 4.57 -28.06 -17.62
N ASP A 51 3.88 -28.98 -16.92
CA ASP A 51 3.80 -29.20 -15.46
C ASP A 51 5.06 -29.66 -14.70
N SER A 52 6.16 -30.04 -15.35
CA SER A 52 7.25 -30.77 -14.66
C SER A 52 8.26 -29.93 -13.87
N ASP A 53 8.10 -28.60 -13.79
CA ASP A 53 9.09 -27.67 -13.21
C ASP A 53 8.63 -26.93 -11.94
N PHE A 54 7.53 -27.37 -11.31
CA PHE A 54 6.83 -26.62 -10.25
C PHE A 54 7.69 -26.26 -9.01
N GLU A 55 8.59 -27.12 -8.51
CA GLU A 55 9.42 -26.79 -7.33
C GLU A 55 10.58 -25.83 -7.64
N ASN A 56 11.26 -26.01 -8.77
CA ASN A 56 12.27 -25.06 -9.26
C ASN A 56 11.65 -23.70 -9.61
N PHE A 57 10.38 -23.73 -10.01
CA PHE A 57 9.54 -22.59 -10.30
C PHE A 57 9.13 -21.80 -9.06
N VAL A 58 8.62 -22.46 -8.02
CA VAL A 58 8.27 -21.82 -6.73
C VAL A 58 9.49 -21.11 -6.12
N ASN A 59 10.67 -21.75 -6.17
CA ASN A 59 11.91 -21.16 -5.66
C ASN A 59 12.42 -19.96 -6.49
N LYS A 60 12.23 -19.96 -7.82
CA LYS A 60 12.58 -18.82 -8.69
C LYS A 60 11.65 -17.61 -8.50
N ILE A 61 10.37 -17.83 -8.21
CA ILE A 61 9.41 -16.75 -7.98
C ILE A 61 9.66 -16.08 -6.62
N SER A 62 9.78 -16.90 -5.56
CA SER A 62 10.03 -16.42 -4.19
C SER A 62 11.29 -15.54 -4.08
N THR A 63 12.32 -15.82 -4.89
CA THR A 63 13.58 -15.07 -4.89
C THR A 63 13.61 -13.83 -5.80
N LYS A 64 12.74 -13.75 -6.82
CA LYS A 64 12.79 -12.69 -7.85
C LYS A 64 11.83 -11.51 -7.59
N TYR A 65 10.75 -11.73 -6.83
CA TYR A 65 9.77 -10.70 -6.44
C TYR A 65 9.80 -10.38 -4.95
N SER A 66 10.99 -10.46 -4.34
CA SER A 66 11.21 -10.11 -2.94
C SER A 66 10.88 -8.66 -2.56
N ASN A 67 10.61 -7.78 -3.55
CA ASN A 67 10.24 -6.39 -3.28
C ASN A 67 9.21 -5.81 -4.28
N LEU A 68 8.39 -4.89 -3.76
CA LEU A 68 7.31 -4.16 -4.45
C LEU A 68 7.73 -3.53 -5.79
N ASN A 69 8.96 -3.03 -5.89
CA ASN A 69 9.44 -2.40 -7.11
C ASN A 69 9.48 -3.39 -8.28
N ASN A 70 9.96 -4.61 -8.03
CA ASN A 70 10.00 -5.67 -9.03
C ASN A 70 8.59 -6.07 -9.45
N SER A 71 7.64 -6.13 -8.50
CA SER A 71 6.23 -6.43 -8.78
C SER A 71 5.62 -5.38 -9.71
N ILE A 72 5.79 -4.09 -9.42
CA ILE A 72 5.30 -2.97 -10.26
C ILE A 72 5.92 -3.01 -11.66
N GLN A 73 7.22 -3.25 -11.78
CA GLN A 73 7.89 -3.28 -13.08
C GLN A 73 7.44 -4.46 -13.95
N GLY A 74 7.05 -5.58 -13.33
CA GLY A 74 6.56 -6.77 -14.00
C GLY A 74 5.16 -6.64 -14.59
N LEU A 75 4.40 -5.59 -14.29
CA LEU A 75 3.05 -5.38 -14.82
C LEU A 75 3.08 -4.88 -16.28
N PRO A 76 2.28 -5.49 -17.19
CA PRO A 76 2.20 -5.10 -18.61
C PRO A 76 1.29 -3.87 -18.81
N ILE A 77 1.64 -2.76 -18.15
CA ILE A 77 0.86 -1.52 -18.14
C ILE A 77 1.64 -0.36 -18.76
N ASP A 78 0.92 0.63 -19.29
CA ASP A 78 1.50 1.86 -19.85
C ASP A 78 2.32 2.63 -18.79
N LYS A 79 3.35 3.34 -19.26
CA LYS A 79 4.24 4.21 -18.48
C LYS A 79 3.47 5.19 -17.59
N ASN A 80 2.36 5.72 -18.07
CA ASN A 80 1.51 6.63 -17.28
C ASN A 80 0.99 5.98 -15.99
N PHE A 81 0.57 4.71 -16.06
CA PHE A 81 0.16 3.97 -14.87
C PHE A 81 1.36 3.58 -13.98
N LYS A 82 2.53 3.32 -14.58
CA LYS A 82 3.76 3.07 -13.81
C LYS A 82 4.18 4.26 -12.96
N VAL A 83 3.96 5.49 -13.43
CA VAL A 83 4.22 6.71 -12.62
C VAL A 83 3.34 6.71 -11.37
N ILE A 84 2.03 6.44 -11.52
CA ILE A 84 1.09 6.39 -10.38
C ILE A 84 1.48 5.29 -9.38
N LEU A 85 1.86 4.11 -9.87
CA LEU A 85 2.33 3.03 -8.99
C LEU A 85 3.65 3.36 -8.29
N HIS A 86 4.53 4.12 -8.95
CA HIS A 86 5.78 4.59 -8.35
C HIS A 86 5.53 5.60 -7.23
N GLU A 87 4.64 6.57 -7.43
CA GLU A 87 4.22 7.51 -6.37
C GLU A 87 3.63 6.77 -5.16
N ALA A 88 2.79 5.77 -5.40
CA ALA A 88 2.25 4.93 -4.33
C ALA A 88 3.32 4.09 -3.62
N ARG A 89 4.34 3.61 -4.35
CA ARG A 89 5.49 2.92 -3.75
C ARG A 89 6.27 3.83 -2.81
N GLU A 90 6.55 5.06 -3.24
CA GLU A 90 7.22 6.06 -2.39
C GLU A 90 6.38 6.38 -1.17
N ALA A 91 5.07 6.56 -1.33
CA ALA A 91 4.16 6.81 -0.22
C ALA A 91 4.13 5.65 0.78
N ARG A 92 4.07 4.40 0.30
CA ARG A 92 4.14 3.18 1.12
C ARG A 92 5.48 3.11 1.87
N ASN A 93 6.59 3.43 1.22
CA ASN A 93 7.91 3.45 1.86
C ASN A 93 8.00 4.51 2.95
N GLU A 94 7.45 5.70 2.70
CA GLU A 94 7.37 6.76 3.70
C GLU A 94 6.56 6.30 4.92
N ILE A 95 5.39 5.67 4.72
CA ILE A 95 4.60 5.10 5.83
C ILE A 95 5.40 4.05 6.62
N ALA A 96 6.09 3.15 5.92
CA ALA A 96 6.79 2.02 6.55
C ALA A 96 8.08 2.43 7.28
N HIS A 97 8.76 3.50 6.84
CA HIS A 97 10.13 3.80 7.32
C HIS A 97 10.28 5.17 7.97
N SER A 98 9.49 6.16 7.56
CA SER A 98 9.76 7.57 7.87
C SER A 98 8.62 8.25 8.62
N LEU A 99 7.39 7.76 8.50
CA LEU A 99 6.21 8.41 9.07
C LEU A 99 6.29 8.54 10.59
N THR A 100 6.87 7.54 11.26
CA THR A 100 7.03 7.51 12.72
C THR A 100 8.40 8.01 13.19
N LYS A 101 9.27 8.44 12.27
CA LYS A 101 10.62 8.87 12.62
C LYS A 101 10.56 10.15 13.46
N GLY A 102 11.14 10.09 14.66
CA GLY A 102 11.13 11.20 15.61
C GLY A 102 9.88 11.27 16.49
N LEU A 103 8.92 10.34 16.31
CA LEU A 103 7.80 10.15 17.23
C LEU A 103 8.26 9.28 18.41
N ILE A 104 8.99 9.88 19.34
CA ILE A 104 9.55 9.22 20.53
C ILE A 104 8.78 9.70 21.76
N GLY A 105 8.39 8.78 22.62
CA GLY A 105 7.71 9.09 23.87
C GLY A 105 6.25 9.51 23.68
N CYS A 106 5.78 10.49 24.46
CA CYS A 106 4.43 11.04 24.30
C CYS A 106 4.28 11.84 22.98
N ILE A 107 3.48 11.32 22.05
CA ILE A 107 3.28 11.88 20.71
C ILE A 107 2.26 13.03 20.66
N ASP A 108 1.76 13.51 21.79
CA ASP A 108 0.80 14.61 21.85
C ASP A 108 1.34 15.96 21.36
N ASN A 109 2.66 16.09 21.34
CA ASN A 109 3.32 17.31 20.87
C ASN A 109 3.42 17.38 19.33
N VAL A 110 2.95 16.36 18.61
CA VAL A 110 2.89 16.38 17.15
C VAL A 110 1.91 17.46 16.69
N ASP A 111 2.29 18.22 15.67
CA ASP A 111 1.33 19.07 14.96
C ASP A 111 0.35 18.17 14.21
N ASN A 112 -0.81 17.94 14.82
CA ASN A 112 -1.88 17.11 14.29
C ASN A 112 -2.28 17.52 12.88
N LYS A 113 -2.32 18.81 12.57
CA LYS A 113 -2.70 19.28 11.23
C LYS A 113 -1.67 18.86 10.20
N LEU A 114 -0.40 19.15 10.45
CA LEU A 114 0.70 18.78 9.55
C LEU A 114 0.80 17.26 9.40
N PHE A 115 0.58 16.51 10.48
CA PHE A 115 0.54 15.06 10.46
C PHE A 115 -0.61 14.52 9.60
N PHE A 116 -1.84 15.00 9.80
CA PHE A 116 -3.00 14.55 9.03
C PHE A 116 -2.94 14.97 7.56
N ASP A 117 -2.41 16.15 7.24
CA ASP A 117 -2.20 16.59 5.85
C ASP A 117 -1.21 15.64 5.15
N LYS A 118 -0.10 15.30 5.82
CA LYS A 118 0.89 14.33 5.32
C LYS A 118 0.28 12.95 5.13
N VAL A 119 -0.39 12.41 6.15
CA VAL A 119 -1.04 11.09 6.11
C VAL A 119 -2.07 11.03 4.98
N SER A 120 -2.93 12.05 4.86
CA SER A 120 -3.96 12.11 3.84
C SER A 120 -3.36 12.06 2.43
N SER A 121 -2.27 12.80 2.19
CA SER A 121 -1.57 12.78 0.90
C SER A 121 -0.99 11.40 0.60
N LEU A 122 -0.30 10.78 1.56
CA LEU A 122 0.30 9.44 1.39
C LEU A 122 -0.77 8.38 1.08
N ILE A 123 -1.88 8.39 1.83
CA ILE A 123 -2.99 7.45 1.63
C ILE A 123 -3.70 7.70 0.29
N TYR A 124 -3.84 8.95 -0.13
CA TYR A 124 -4.44 9.27 -1.43
C TYR A 124 -3.63 8.65 -2.59
N TYR A 125 -2.30 8.79 -2.58
CA TYR A 125 -1.45 8.17 -3.61
C TYR A 125 -1.60 6.64 -3.63
N ILE A 126 -1.59 6.01 -2.45
CA ILE A 126 -1.76 4.56 -2.35
C ILE A 126 -3.15 4.15 -2.84
N ALA A 127 -4.22 4.83 -2.43
CA ALA A 127 -5.59 4.49 -2.83
C ALA A 127 -5.82 4.64 -4.34
N LYS A 128 -5.19 5.65 -4.96
CA LYS A 128 -5.24 5.85 -6.42
C LYS A 128 -4.61 4.67 -7.16
N ALA A 129 -3.46 4.18 -6.68
CA ALA A 129 -2.78 3.01 -7.22
C ALA A 129 -3.55 1.71 -6.94
N ASP A 130 -4.07 1.55 -5.72
CA ASP A 130 -4.87 0.41 -5.29
C ASP A 130 -6.13 0.24 -6.15
N PHE A 131 -6.78 1.34 -6.54
CA PHE A 131 -7.91 1.31 -7.48
C PHE A 131 -7.49 0.80 -8.88
N ILE A 132 -6.31 1.19 -9.37
CA ILE A 132 -5.78 0.72 -10.66
C ILE A 132 -5.48 -0.78 -10.58
N ILE A 133 -4.78 -1.23 -9.54
CA ILE A 133 -4.46 -2.65 -9.33
C ILE A 133 -5.75 -3.46 -9.20
N SER A 134 -6.74 -2.97 -8.44
CA SER A 134 -8.05 -3.63 -8.30
C SER A 134 -8.71 -3.82 -9.66
N LYS A 135 -8.71 -2.78 -10.53
CA LYS A 135 -9.25 -2.90 -11.89
C LYS A 135 -8.51 -3.92 -12.74
N LEU A 136 -7.17 -3.92 -12.67
CA LEU A 136 -6.35 -4.87 -13.42
C LEU A 136 -6.61 -6.30 -12.94
N THR A 137 -6.75 -6.52 -11.62
CA THR A 137 -7.12 -7.80 -11.04
C THR A 137 -8.51 -8.25 -11.49
N SER A 138 -9.51 -7.37 -11.49
CA SER A 138 -10.85 -7.71 -12.00
C SER A 138 -10.82 -8.09 -13.48
N ILE A 139 -10.06 -7.35 -14.32
CA ILE A 139 -9.86 -7.70 -15.74
C ILE A 139 -9.17 -9.07 -15.86
N PHE A 140 -8.15 -9.33 -15.03
CA PHE A 140 -7.42 -10.60 -15.04
C PHE A 140 -8.32 -11.78 -14.66
N ASN A 141 -9.19 -11.61 -13.67
CA ASN A 141 -10.13 -12.63 -13.19
C ASN A 141 -11.41 -12.76 -14.05
N GLY A 142 -11.66 -11.83 -14.98
CA GLY A 142 -12.93 -11.77 -15.72
C GLY A 142 -14.13 -11.29 -14.88
N GLU A 143 -13.86 -10.56 -13.81
CA GLU A 143 -14.87 -9.98 -12.91
C GLU A 143 -15.40 -8.63 -13.44
N PRO A 144 -16.60 -8.21 -13.04
CA PRO A 144 -17.14 -6.89 -13.38
C PRO A 144 -16.19 -5.75 -12.99
N ILE A 145 -15.91 -4.85 -13.93
CA ILE A 145 -14.99 -3.73 -13.72
C ILE A 145 -15.65 -2.66 -12.84
N LEU A 146 -14.95 -2.22 -11.79
CA LEU A 146 -15.36 -1.08 -10.96
C LEU A 146 -15.52 0.19 -11.82
N ASN A 147 -16.70 0.81 -11.77
CA ASN A 147 -17.03 1.99 -12.57
C ASN A 147 -16.08 3.18 -12.26
N GLN A 148 -15.62 3.87 -13.30
CA GLN A 148 -14.61 4.93 -13.24
C GLN A 148 -15.10 6.19 -12.47
N TYR A 149 -16.41 6.41 -12.39
CA TYR A 149 -17.01 7.47 -11.56
C TYR A 149 -16.74 7.33 -10.05
N PHE A 150 -16.26 6.17 -9.60
CA PHE A 150 -16.00 5.91 -8.18
C PHE A 150 -14.57 6.17 -7.73
N GLN A 151 -13.64 6.52 -8.62
CA GLN A 151 -12.21 6.62 -8.25
C GLN A 151 -11.94 7.68 -7.19
N GLU A 152 -12.42 8.91 -7.38
CA GLU A 152 -12.18 10.00 -6.43
C GLU A 152 -12.90 9.72 -5.10
N ASN A 153 -14.13 9.23 -5.16
CA ASN A 153 -14.89 8.80 -3.98
C ASN A 153 -14.17 7.67 -3.23
N TYR A 154 -13.55 6.72 -3.94
CA TYR A 154 -12.76 5.64 -3.36
C TYR A 154 -11.52 6.17 -2.63
N CYS A 155 -10.77 7.07 -3.27
CA CYS A 155 -9.56 7.65 -2.68
C CYS A 155 -9.91 8.44 -1.42
N GLN A 156 -10.92 9.29 -1.50
CA GLN A 156 -11.41 10.06 -0.36
C GLN A 156 -11.91 9.16 0.77
N LYS A 157 -12.69 8.11 0.47
CA LYS A 157 -13.13 7.14 1.49
C LYS A 157 -11.98 6.47 2.23
N ASN A 158 -10.89 6.12 1.53
CA ASN A 158 -9.72 5.55 2.18
C ASN A 158 -9.02 6.58 3.07
N VAL A 159 -8.88 7.82 2.60
CA VAL A 159 -8.34 8.91 3.42
C VAL A 159 -9.20 9.11 4.67
N PHE A 160 -10.51 9.29 4.52
CA PHE A 160 -11.46 9.46 5.63
C PHE A 160 -11.39 8.29 6.61
N TRP A 161 -11.41 7.05 6.13
CA TRP A 161 -11.28 5.88 7.00
C TRP A 161 -9.98 5.87 7.81
N VAL A 162 -8.88 6.36 7.25
CA VAL A 162 -7.60 6.47 7.98
C VAL A 162 -7.63 7.61 8.98
N VAL A 163 -8.08 8.80 8.59
CA VAL A 163 -7.90 10.02 9.40
C VAL A 163 -9.10 10.40 10.25
N GLU A 164 -10.31 9.92 10.02
CA GLU A 164 -11.45 10.26 10.88
C GLU A 164 -11.44 9.44 12.19
N LYS A 165 -12.07 10.01 13.23
CA LYS A 165 -12.31 9.37 14.53
C LYS A 165 -13.51 8.44 14.45
#